data_AF-A0A0W1ABZ6-F1
#
_entry.id   AF-A0A0W1ABZ6-F1
#
_cell.length_a   1.000
_cell.length_b   1.000
_cell.length_c   1.000
_cell.angle_alpha   90.00
_cell.angle_beta   90.00
_cell.angle_gamma   90.00
#
_symmetry.space_group_name_H-M   'P 1'
#
loop_
_entity.id
_entity.type
_entity.pdbx_description
1 polymer ?
#
loop_
_entity_poly.entity_id
_entity_poly.type
_entity_poly.pdbx_seq_one_letter_code
_entity_poly.pdbx_strand_id
1 'polypeptide(L)'
;MHSELFNWTAIVYVVGFIISLVSSVQCLLKYSDLKKNMDIDLLKIRPGMKFYLILKPIFWPLYFIIEKSPTERLSEIFFKHYGDAGHRYFGNQGIKNFVNDVFRGKNRYTNYQATRLIWVLDEKSSEYQEYIKYSDNKKSVYAGIIYAQHKEKYLLGVSLGTKECLGGSKKISRFELDQCKQMSASELKVRLFQINPVKAAELLNSLNQTD
;
A
#
# COMPACT_ATOMS: atom_id res chain seq x y z
N MET A 1 -21.88 -12.37 41.33
CA MET A 1 -20.77 -13.04 40.63
C MET A 1 -21.15 -13.62 39.26
N HIS A 2 -21.99 -14.66 39.12
CA HIS A 2 -22.34 -15.19 37.78
C HIS A 2 -23.16 -14.23 36.90
N SER A 3 -24.11 -13.48 37.48
CA SER A 3 -24.89 -12.48 36.75
C SER A 3 -24.05 -11.27 36.30
N GLU A 4 -23.08 -10.84 37.12
CA GLU A 4 -22.19 -9.73 36.80
C GLU A 4 -21.22 -10.09 35.67
N LEU A 5 -20.62 -11.27 35.70
CA LEU A 5 -19.77 -11.79 34.61
C LEU A 5 -20.55 -11.90 33.30
N PHE A 6 -21.80 -12.36 33.35
CA PHE A 6 -22.68 -12.42 32.19
C PHE A 6 -22.97 -11.02 31.63
N ASN A 7 -23.31 -10.06 32.50
CA ASN A 7 -23.57 -8.68 32.11
C ASN A 7 -22.34 -8.02 31.46
N TRP A 8 -21.15 -8.19 32.04
CA TRP A 8 -19.91 -7.68 31.46
C TRP A 8 -19.60 -8.31 30.10
N THR A 9 -19.78 -9.62 29.98
CA THR A 9 -19.57 -10.33 28.70
C THR A 9 -20.54 -9.83 27.63
N ALA A 10 -21.81 -9.63 27.99
CA ALA A 10 -22.82 -9.07 27.09
C ALA A 10 -22.48 -7.64 26.67
N ILE A 11 -22.06 -6.78 27.60
CA ILE A 11 -21.64 -5.40 27.30
C ILE A 11 -20.45 -5.40 26.32
N VAL A 12 -19.40 -6.18 26.60
CA VAL A 12 -18.22 -6.29 25.71
C VAL A 12 -18.63 -6.80 24.33
N TYR A 13 -19.51 -7.79 24.28
CA TYR A 13 -20.02 -8.33 23.03
C TYR A 13 -20.78 -7.29 22.20
N VAL A 14 -21.70 -6.55 22.83
CA VAL A 14 -22.49 -5.50 22.16
C VAL A 14 -21.60 -4.37 21.66
N VAL A 15 -20.66 -3.90 22.49
CA VAL A 15 -19.72 -2.85 22.09
C VAL A 15 -18.86 -3.30 20.91
N GLY A 16 -18.30 -4.51 20.97
CA GLY A 16 -17.51 -5.07 19.88
C GLY A 16 -18.32 -5.27 18.59
N PHE A 17 -19.58 -5.70 18.71
CA PHE A 17 -20.50 -5.81 17.59
C PHE A 17 -20.72 -4.46 16.90
N ILE A 18 -21.01 -3.40 17.66
CA ILE A 18 -21.22 -2.04 17.12
C ILE A 18 -19.97 -1.54 16.40
N ILE A 19 -18.79 -1.67 17.01
CA ILE A 19 -17.52 -1.24 16.43
C ILE A 19 -17.25 -1.99 15.11
N SER A 20 -17.45 -3.30 15.12
CA SER A 20 -17.24 -4.17 13.95
C SER A 20 -18.23 -3.83 12.83
N LEU A 21 -19.49 -3.57 13.17
CA LEU A 21 -20.52 -3.15 12.22
C LEU A 21 -20.18 -1.82 11.55
N VAL A 22 -19.83 -0.80 12.33
CA VAL A 22 -19.40 0.51 11.80
C VAL A 22 -18.20 0.35 10.87
N SER A 23 -17.23 -0.48 11.25
CA SER A 23 -16.05 -0.76 10.44
C SER A 23 -16.40 -1.44 9.11
N SER A 24 -17.32 -2.43 9.13
CA SER A 24 -17.79 -3.10 7.92
C SER A 24 -18.51 -2.13 6.98
N VAL A 25 -19.37 -1.25 7.51
CA VAL A 25 -20.06 -0.23 6.71
C VAL A 25 -19.06 0.75 6.07
N GLN A 26 -18.10 1.25 6.85
CA GLN A 26 -17.05 2.12 6.32
C GLN A 26 -16.21 1.43 5.23
N CYS A 27 -15.95 0.12 5.37
CA CYS A 27 -15.23 -0.66 4.37
C CYS A 27 -16.03 -0.77 3.06
N LEU A 28 -17.33 -1.03 3.14
CA LEU A 28 -18.21 -1.05 1.97
C LEU A 28 -18.26 0.30 1.25
N LEU A 29 -18.34 1.40 2.00
CA LEU A 29 -18.31 2.75 1.43
C LEU A 29 -17.00 3.00 0.68
N LYS A 30 -15.84 2.62 1.25
CA LYS A 30 -14.55 2.72 0.57
C LYS A 30 -14.45 1.87 -0.69
N TYR A 31 -15.06 0.68 -0.71
CA TYR A 31 -15.11 -0.14 -1.92
C TYR A 31 -15.98 0.50 -3.00
N SER A 32 -17.07 1.17 -2.61
CA SER A 32 -17.87 1.97 -3.53
C SER A 32 -17.08 3.16 -4.10
N ASP A 33 -16.32 3.86 -3.26
CA ASP A 33 -15.44 4.94 -3.69
C ASP A 33 -14.32 4.44 -4.62
N LEU A 34 -13.71 3.29 -4.32
CA LEU A 34 -12.71 2.66 -5.18
C LEU A 34 -13.29 2.28 -6.55
N LYS A 35 -14.51 1.72 -6.58
CA LYS A 35 -15.21 1.48 -7.83
C LYS A 35 -15.45 2.76 -8.61
N LYS A 36 -15.85 3.85 -7.94
CA LYS A 36 -16.09 5.14 -8.61
C LYS A 36 -14.81 5.78 -9.16
N ASN A 37 -13.72 5.73 -8.39
CA ASN A 37 -12.49 6.47 -8.70
C ASN A 37 -11.52 5.67 -9.58
N MET A 38 -11.39 4.37 -9.33
CA MET A 38 -10.44 3.49 -10.04
C MET A 38 -11.11 2.56 -11.05
N ASP A 39 -12.45 2.50 -11.07
CA ASP A 39 -13.22 1.59 -11.93
C ASP A 39 -12.94 0.09 -11.70
N ILE A 40 -12.45 -0.23 -10.50
CA ILE A 40 -12.18 -1.59 -10.04
C ILE A 40 -13.32 -2.02 -9.11
N ASP A 41 -14.10 -3.01 -9.52
CA ASP A 41 -15.12 -3.62 -8.67
C ASP A 41 -14.52 -4.75 -7.81
N LEU A 42 -13.99 -4.38 -6.64
CA LEU A 42 -13.41 -5.33 -5.68
C LEU A 42 -14.39 -6.40 -5.20
N LEU A 43 -15.69 -6.10 -5.15
CA LEU A 43 -16.71 -7.06 -4.71
C LEU A 43 -17.02 -8.08 -5.82
N LYS A 44 -16.88 -7.70 -7.09
CA LYS A 44 -16.92 -8.62 -8.24
C LYS A 44 -15.69 -9.53 -8.28
N ILE A 45 -14.51 -8.98 -7.99
CA ILE A 45 -13.24 -9.74 -7.97
C ILE A 45 -13.21 -10.75 -6.82
N ARG A 46 -13.73 -10.37 -5.65
CA ARG A 46 -13.80 -11.23 -4.46
C ARG A 46 -15.22 -11.25 -3.88
N PRO A 47 -16.13 -12.09 -4.42
CA PRO A 47 -17.51 -12.15 -3.95
C PRO A 47 -17.62 -12.55 -2.47
N GLY A 48 -16.66 -13.35 -1.97
CA GLY A 48 -16.56 -13.72 -0.56
C GLY A 48 -16.37 -12.54 0.40
N MET A 49 -15.88 -11.39 -0.08
CA MET A 49 -15.71 -10.20 0.77
C MET A 49 -17.03 -9.62 1.26
N LYS A 50 -18.10 -9.72 0.46
CA LYS A 50 -19.43 -9.22 0.86
C LYS A 50 -19.96 -10.02 2.05
N PHE A 51 -19.89 -11.35 1.96
CA PHE A 51 -20.28 -12.25 3.06
C PHE A 51 -19.41 -12.03 4.29
N TYR A 52 -18.10 -11.92 4.11
CA TYR A 52 -17.19 -11.60 5.21
C TYR A 52 -17.57 -10.31 5.95
N LEU A 53 -17.87 -9.21 5.23
CA LEU A 53 -18.23 -7.94 5.87
C LEU A 53 -19.57 -8.01 6.64
N ILE A 54 -20.48 -8.90 6.25
CA ILE A 54 -21.76 -9.15 6.95
C ILE A 54 -21.56 -10.06 8.18
N LEU A 55 -20.73 -11.09 8.07
CA LEU A 55 -20.50 -12.06 9.15
C LEU A 55 -19.54 -11.52 10.22
N LYS A 56 -18.62 -10.63 9.85
CA LYS A 56 -17.61 -10.07 10.74
C LYS A 56 -18.16 -9.38 11.99
N PRO A 57 -19.25 -8.57 11.93
CA PRO A 57 -19.87 -8.02 13.13
C PRO A 57 -20.43 -9.09 14.07
N ILE A 58 -21.11 -10.10 13.50
CA ILE A 58 -21.74 -11.19 14.26
C ILE A 58 -20.67 -12.02 14.96
N PHE A 59 -19.64 -12.43 14.25
CA PHE A 59 -18.56 -13.27 14.79
C PHE A 59 -17.32 -12.46 15.16
N TRP A 60 -17.50 -11.20 15.59
CA TRP A 60 -16.39 -10.28 15.84
C TRP A 60 -15.33 -10.84 16.80
N PRO A 61 -15.62 -11.61 17.87
CA PRO A 61 -14.58 -12.12 18.74
C PRO A 61 -13.66 -13.13 18.02
N LEU A 62 -14.23 -13.96 17.16
CA LEU A 62 -13.47 -14.91 16.35
C LEU A 62 -12.60 -14.18 15.33
N TYR A 63 -13.20 -13.25 14.59
CA TYR A 63 -12.49 -12.43 13.59
C TYR A 63 -11.40 -11.56 14.22
N PHE A 64 -11.64 -11.06 15.43
CA PHE A 64 -10.63 -10.38 16.22
C PHE A 64 -9.39 -11.29 16.35
N ILE A 65 -9.54 -12.51 16.85
CA ILE A 65 -8.40 -13.42 17.07
C ILE A 65 -7.67 -13.77 15.76
N ILE A 66 -8.41 -14.08 14.69
CA ILE A 66 -7.80 -14.66 13.47
C ILE A 66 -7.27 -13.63 12.47
N GLU A 67 -7.83 -12.40 12.44
CA GLU A 67 -7.48 -11.43 11.39
C GLU A 67 -6.17 -10.70 11.64
N LYS A 68 -5.81 -10.51 12.90
CA LYS A 68 -4.61 -9.76 13.28
C LYS A 68 -3.90 -10.45 14.41
N SER A 69 -2.62 -10.72 14.17
CA SER A 69 -1.71 -11.18 15.20
C SER A 69 -1.60 -10.15 16.34
N PRO A 70 -1.27 -10.58 17.57
CA PRO A 70 -1.01 -9.67 18.68
C PRO A 70 0.02 -8.58 18.36
N THR A 71 1.05 -8.94 17.58
CA THR A 71 2.11 -8.02 17.15
C THR A 71 1.60 -6.93 16.21
N GLU A 72 0.71 -7.26 15.27
CA GLU A 72 0.12 -6.27 14.35
C GLU A 72 -0.72 -5.25 15.10
N ARG A 73 -1.45 -5.68 16.13
CA ARG A 73 -2.27 -4.79 16.95
C ARG A 73 -1.41 -3.86 17.77
N LEU A 74 -0.37 -4.38 18.42
CA LEU A 74 0.60 -3.55 19.15
C LEU A 74 1.25 -2.54 18.21
N SER A 75 1.65 -2.97 17.01
CA SER A 75 2.19 -2.09 15.98
C SER A 75 1.19 -0.99 15.59
N GLU A 76 -0.07 -1.32 15.36
CA GLU A 76 -1.09 -0.33 15.00
C GLU A 76 -1.54 0.58 16.16
N ILE A 77 -1.34 0.18 17.41
CA ILE A 77 -1.64 1.02 18.58
C ILE A 77 -0.48 1.99 18.82
N PHE A 78 0.75 1.49 18.88
CA PHE A 78 1.90 2.26 19.33
C PHE A 78 2.75 2.84 18.19
N PHE A 79 2.84 2.15 17.05
CA PHE A 79 3.76 2.48 15.96
C PHE A 79 3.06 2.95 14.68
N LYS A 80 1.74 3.09 14.69
CA LYS A 80 0.96 3.52 13.53
C LYS A 80 1.38 4.88 12.95
N HIS A 81 1.88 5.77 13.79
CA HIS A 81 2.38 7.08 13.39
C HIS A 81 3.88 7.23 13.68
N TYR A 82 4.59 6.13 13.94
CA TYR A 82 6.02 6.14 14.22
C TYR A 82 6.82 6.29 12.92
N GLY A 83 7.58 7.37 12.77
CA GLY A 83 8.50 7.57 11.65
C GLY A 83 8.29 8.90 10.96
N ASP A 84 8.02 8.87 9.66
CA ASP A 84 7.95 10.08 8.84
C ASP A 84 6.60 10.81 9.00
N ALA A 85 6.65 12.13 9.11
CA ALA A 85 5.46 12.95 9.31
C ALA A 85 4.43 12.73 8.18
N GLY A 86 3.15 12.63 8.54
CA GLY A 86 2.07 12.41 7.59
C GLY A 86 2.02 11.01 6.96
N HIS A 87 2.85 10.07 7.44
CA HIS A 87 2.75 8.65 7.11
C HIS A 87 1.98 7.88 8.19
N ARG A 88 1.22 6.88 7.73
CA ARG A 88 0.49 5.95 8.58
C ARG A 88 0.87 4.53 8.23
N TYR A 89 1.37 3.81 9.21
CA TYR A 89 1.84 2.44 9.07
C TYR A 89 0.71 1.47 9.44
N PHE A 90 0.56 0.40 8.66
CA PHE A 90 -0.48 -0.62 8.83
C PHE A 90 0.15 -1.98 9.16
N GLY A 91 -0.56 -2.82 9.92
CA GLY A 91 -0.03 -4.09 10.42
C GLY A 91 1.31 -3.91 11.12
N ASN A 92 2.27 -4.80 10.86
CA ASN A 92 3.60 -4.78 11.47
C ASN A 92 4.57 -3.73 10.90
N GLN A 93 4.13 -2.88 9.96
CA GLN A 93 5.04 -1.96 9.26
C GLN A 93 5.64 -0.88 10.17
N GLY A 94 4.90 -0.44 11.19
CA GLY A 94 5.39 0.56 12.15
C GLY A 94 6.54 0.01 12.99
N ILE A 95 6.38 -1.21 13.52
CA ILE A 95 7.46 -1.93 14.22
C ILE A 95 8.64 -2.20 13.28
N LYS A 96 8.40 -2.65 12.05
CA LYS A 96 9.48 -2.86 11.07
C LYS A 96 10.28 -1.58 10.83
N ASN A 97 9.61 -0.44 10.68
CA ASN A 97 10.28 0.85 10.52
C ASN A 97 11.09 1.23 11.77
N PHE A 98 10.56 1.00 12.98
CA PHE A 98 11.30 1.19 14.23
C PHE A 98 12.54 0.32 14.30
N VAL A 99 12.42 -0.97 14.01
CA VAL A 99 13.54 -1.91 13.98
C VAL A 99 14.60 -1.46 12.97
N ASN A 100 14.19 -1.06 11.76
CA ASN A 100 15.12 -0.52 10.76
C ASN A 100 15.83 0.75 11.26
N ASP A 101 15.13 1.65 11.95
CA ASP A 101 15.76 2.84 12.52
C ASP A 101 16.80 2.50 13.60
N VAL A 102 16.53 1.48 14.43
CA VAL A 102 17.47 1.01 15.46
C VAL A 102 18.71 0.37 14.83
N PHE A 103 18.54 -0.52 13.85
CA PHE A 103 19.66 -1.29 13.30
C PHE A 103 20.41 -0.60 12.15
N ARG A 104 19.72 0.20 11.33
CA ARG A 104 20.28 0.83 10.11
C ARG A 104 20.40 2.34 10.24
N GLY A 105 19.83 2.94 11.29
CA GLY A 105 19.80 4.37 11.49
C GLY A 105 18.77 5.09 10.61
N LYS A 106 18.39 6.29 11.06
CA LYS A 106 17.45 7.18 10.34
C LYS A 106 18.06 7.82 9.10
N ASN A 107 19.38 7.80 8.95
CA ASN A 107 20.10 8.48 7.85
C ASN A 107 20.49 7.53 6.70
N ARG A 108 19.98 6.29 6.70
CA ARG A 108 20.35 5.23 5.76
C ARG A 108 20.16 5.57 4.26
N TYR A 109 19.29 6.52 3.95
CA TYR A 109 19.02 6.99 2.59
C TYR A 109 19.40 8.45 2.33
N THR A 110 20.12 9.12 3.25
CA THR A 110 20.46 10.54 3.08
C THR A 110 21.31 10.81 1.84
N ASN A 111 22.11 9.84 1.41
CA ASN A 111 22.96 9.94 0.22
C ASN A 111 22.29 9.44 -1.07
N TYR A 112 21.03 9.01 -1.00
CA TYR A 112 20.28 8.60 -2.17
C TYR A 112 19.60 9.80 -2.82
N GLN A 113 19.76 9.94 -4.13
CA GLN A 113 18.94 10.83 -4.93
C GLN A 113 17.65 10.10 -5.27
N ALA A 114 16.56 10.46 -4.60
CA ALA A 114 15.26 9.82 -4.74
C ALA A 114 14.27 10.71 -5.50
N THR A 115 13.63 10.15 -6.52
CA THR A 115 12.70 10.84 -7.41
C THR A 115 11.41 10.04 -7.57
N ARG A 116 10.28 10.74 -7.63
CA ARG A 116 8.98 10.16 -7.96
C ARG A 116 8.66 10.50 -9.40
N LEU A 117 8.33 9.50 -10.20
CA LEU A 117 7.89 9.63 -11.58
C LEU A 117 6.48 9.05 -11.70
N ILE A 118 5.68 9.60 -12.61
CA ILE A 118 4.36 9.07 -12.91
C ILE A 118 4.30 8.88 -14.42
N TRP A 119 4.24 7.62 -14.85
CA TRP A 119 4.19 7.26 -16.26
C TRP A 119 2.85 6.65 -16.60
N VAL A 120 2.35 6.91 -17.81
CA VAL A 120 1.26 6.11 -18.36
C VAL A 120 1.82 4.71 -18.65
N LEU A 121 1.10 3.67 -18.24
CA LEU A 121 1.47 2.29 -18.58
C LEU A 121 1.33 2.06 -20.09
N ASP A 122 2.28 1.34 -20.68
CA ASP A 122 2.13 0.87 -22.06
C ASP A 122 0.99 -0.15 -22.14
N GLU A 123 0.06 0.02 -23.09
CA GLU A 123 -1.05 -0.91 -23.31
C GLU A 123 -0.58 -2.33 -23.63
N LYS A 124 0.64 -2.49 -24.15
CA LYS A 124 1.25 -3.78 -24.45
C LYS A 124 1.99 -4.40 -23.26
N SER A 125 2.16 -3.67 -22.15
CA SER A 125 2.82 -4.19 -20.95
C SER A 125 2.00 -5.28 -20.26
N SER A 126 2.69 -6.25 -19.66
CA SER A 126 2.04 -7.31 -18.86
C SER A 126 1.15 -6.74 -17.74
N GLU A 127 1.58 -5.65 -17.12
CA GLU A 127 0.92 -4.97 -16.03
C GLU A 127 -0.39 -4.33 -16.48
N TYR A 128 -0.42 -3.71 -17.67
CA TYR A 128 -1.65 -3.18 -18.24
C TYR A 128 -2.63 -4.31 -18.59
N GLN A 129 -2.11 -5.39 -19.19
CA GLN A 129 -2.93 -6.57 -19.54
C GLN A 129 -3.50 -7.27 -18.30
N GLU A 130 -2.79 -7.27 -17.17
CA GLU A 130 -3.32 -7.76 -15.90
C GLU A 130 -4.38 -6.81 -15.32
N TYR A 131 -4.13 -5.51 -15.35
CA TYR A 131 -5.06 -4.50 -14.85
C TYR A 131 -6.39 -4.53 -15.60
N ILE A 132 -6.37 -4.57 -16.94
CA ILE A 132 -7.57 -4.46 -17.77
C ILE A 132 -8.50 -5.69 -17.62
N LYS A 133 -7.98 -6.85 -17.18
CA LYS A 133 -8.82 -8.02 -16.87
C LYS A 133 -9.88 -7.74 -15.80
N TYR A 134 -9.61 -6.76 -14.94
CA TYR A 134 -10.44 -6.46 -13.76
C TYR A 134 -11.02 -5.05 -13.77
N SER A 135 -10.80 -4.28 -14.84
CA SER A 135 -11.29 -2.91 -15.01
C SER A 135 -12.39 -2.90 -16.07
N ASP A 136 -13.58 -2.39 -15.72
CA ASP A 136 -14.73 -2.35 -16.64
C ASP A 136 -14.56 -1.24 -17.72
N ASN A 137 -13.65 -0.27 -17.52
CA ASN A 137 -13.28 0.80 -18.45
C ASN A 137 -11.80 0.75 -18.85
N LYS A 138 -11.54 1.06 -20.13
CA LYS A 138 -10.20 1.30 -20.71
C LYS A 138 -9.65 2.69 -20.34
N LYS A 139 -9.66 3.06 -19.06
CA LYS A 139 -9.02 4.31 -18.62
C LYS A 139 -7.49 4.14 -18.66
N SER A 140 -6.78 5.22 -18.96
CA SER A 140 -5.32 5.24 -18.89
C SER A 140 -4.86 4.95 -17.45
N VAL A 141 -4.15 3.85 -17.28
CA VAL A 141 -3.56 3.45 -16.00
C VAL A 141 -2.18 4.08 -15.90
N TYR A 142 -1.83 4.56 -14.72
CA TYR A 142 -0.54 5.15 -14.47
C TYR A 142 0.29 4.27 -13.52
N ALA A 143 1.59 4.22 -13.77
CA ALA A 143 2.59 3.67 -12.87
C ALA A 143 3.24 4.83 -12.09
N GLY A 144 3.07 4.81 -10.77
CA GLY A 144 3.81 5.65 -9.83
C GLY A 144 5.11 4.95 -9.49
N ILE A 145 6.22 5.53 -9.95
CA ILE A 145 7.56 4.98 -9.83
C ILE A 145 8.32 5.79 -8.79
N ILE A 146 8.86 5.11 -7.78
CA ILE A 146 9.85 5.67 -6.87
C ILE A 146 11.19 5.10 -7.30
N TYR A 147 12.08 5.99 -7.72
CA TYR A 147 13.44 5.67 -8.13
C TYR A 147 14.40 6.30 -7.15
N ALA A 148 15.40 5.56 -6.67
CA ALA A 148 16.48 6.15 -5.89
C ALA A 148 17.84 5.55 -6.23
N GLN A 149 18.88 6.38 -6.30
CA GLN A 149 20.23 5.96 -6.65
C GLN A 149 21.27 6.50 -5.65
N HIS A 150 22.25 5.65 -5.34
CA HIS A 150 23.50 6.05 -4.69
C HIS A 150 24.63 5.14 -5.21
N LYS A 151 25.59 5.72 -5.94
CA LYS A 151 26.64 4.98 -6.66
C LYS A 151 25.99 3.91 -7.57
N GLU A 152 26.46 2.67 -7.50
CA GLU A 152 25.95 1.53 -8.29
C GLU A 152 24.72 0.84 -7.65
N LYS A 153 24.11 1.43 -6.62
CA LYS A 153 22.94 0.86 -5.94
C LYS A 153 21.67 1.60 -6.34
N TYR A 154 20.72 0.85 -6.90
CA TYR A 154 19.44 1.36 -7.36
C TYR A 154 18.30 0.74 -6.57
N LEU A 155 17.33 1.58 -6.23
CA LEU A 155 16.06 1.20 -5.61
C LEU A 155 14.93 1.57 -6.56
N LEU A 156 14.02 0.63 -6.79
CA LEU A 156 12.82 0.87 -7.59
C LEU A 156 11.57 0.35 -6.87
N GLY A 157 10.61 1.24 -6.67
CA GLY A 157 9.25 0.93 -6.24
C GLY A 157 8.28 1.28 -7.36
N VAL A 158 7.32 0.40 -7.63
CA VAL A 158 6.29 0.63 -8.67
C VAL A 158 4.93 0.37 -8.05
N SER A 159 4.01 1.31 -8.25
CA SER A 159 2.63 1.25 -7.79
C SER A 159 1.70 1.63 -8.94
N LEU A 160 0.53 1.00 -9.04
CA LEU A 160 -0.43 1.27 -10.11
C LEU A 160 -1.62 2.07 -9.58
N GLY A 161 -2.14 3.00 -10.37
CA GLY A 161 -3.31 3.77 -10.00
C GLY A 161 -3.68 4.84 -11.01
N THR A 162 -4.61 5.72 -10.63
CA THR A 162 -4.88 6.93 -11.41
C THR A 162 -3.83 8.00 -11.11
N LYS A 163 -3.70 8.97 -12.01
CA LYS A 163 -2.73 10.07 -11.84
C LYS A 163 -2.97 10.85 -10.55
N GLU A 164 -4.23 11.04 -10.17
CA GLU A 164 -4.63 11.77 -8.96
C GLU A 164 -4.23 11.02 -7.68
N CYS A 165 -4.39 9.70 -7.66
CA CYS A 165 -4.00 8.88 -6.51
C CYS A 165 -2.48 8.80 -6.32
N LEU A 166 -1.72 8.86 -7.41
CA LEU A 166 -0.25 8.75 -7.40
C LEU A 166 0.45 10.11 -7.24
N GLY A 167 -0.23 11.19 -7.64
CA GLY A 167 0.25 12.57 -7.75
C GLY A 167 0.44 13.36 -6.45
N GLY A 168 0.71 12.70 -5.34
CA GLY A 168 1.00 13.40 -4.08
C GLY A 168 2.38 14.07 -4.10
N SER A 169 2.44 15.38 -3.79
CA SER A 169 3.69 16.16 -3.62
C SER A 169 4.45 15.84 -2.32
N LYS A 170 4.13 14.72 -1.66
CA LYS A 170 4.79 14.34 -0.41
C LYS A 170 6.23 13.92 -0.71
N LYS A 171 7.15 14.44 0.11
CA LYS A 171 8.54 13.96 0.16
C LYS A 171 8.54 12.45 0.30
N ILE A 172 9.38 11.77 -0.50
CA ILE A 172 9.55 10.32 -0.45
C ILE A 172 10.07 9.95 0.94
N SER A 173 9.31 9.11 1.64
CA SER A 173 9.66 8.65 2.98
C SER A 173 10.74 7.58 2.94
N ARG A 174 11.47 7.43 4.06
CA ARG A 174 12.44 6.32 4.20
C ARG A 174 11.74 4.98 4.16
N PHE A 175 10.49 4.94 4.63
CA PHE A 175 9.67 3.75 4.57
C PHE A 175 9.33 3.34 3.13
N GLU A 176 8.97 4.29 2.26
CA GLU A 176 8.75 3.99 0.84
C GLU A 176 10.02 3.43 0.18
N LEU A 177 11.20 3.95 0.56
CA LEU A 177 12.49 3.44 0.08
C LEU A 177 12.82 2.05 0.64
N ASP A 178 12.44 1.73 1.88
CA ASP A 178 12.61 0.38 2.45
C ASP A 178 11.75 -0.68 1.71
N GLN A 179 10.64 -0.28 1.09
CA GLN A 179 9.77 -1.17 0.29
C GLN A 179 10.24 -1.31 -1.17
N CYS A 180 11.15 -0.47 -1.61
CA CYS A 180 11.68 -0.55 -2.97
C CYS A 180 12.57 -1.78 -3.14
N LYS A 181 12.51 -2.41 -4.32
CA LYS A 181 13.40 -3.50 -4.65
C LYS A 181 14.78 -2.94 -4.97
N GLN A 182 15.81 -3.44 -4.29
CA GLN A 182 17.19 -3.19 -4.69
C GLN A 182 17.52 -4.00 -5.94
N MET A 183 18.14 -3.35 -6.91
CA MET A 183 18.50 -3.95 -8.19
C MET A 183 19.75 -3.32 -8.78
N SER A 184 20.37 -4.04 -9.70
CA SER A 184 21.48 -3.57 -10.54
C SER A 184 21.00 -2.60 -11.63
N ALA A 185 21.94 -1.88 -12.27
CA ALA A 185 21.65 -0.96 -13.35
C ALA A 185 20.97 -1.65 -14.57
N SER A 186 21.42 -2.85 -14.91
CA SER A 186 20.86 -3.62 -16.03
C SER A 186 19.43 -4.07 -15.73
N GLU A 187 19.16 -4.57 -14.52
CA GLU A 187 17.81 -4.92 -14.07
C GLU A 187 16.89 -3.71 -14.03
N LEU A 188 17.37 -2.57 -13.53
CA LEU A 188 16.62 -1.32 -13.53
C LEU A 188 16.21 -0.94 -14.95
N LYS A 189 17.16 -0.94 -15.89
CA LYS A 189 16.90 -0.63 -17.29
C LYS A 189 15.81 -1.55 -17.85
N VAL A 190 15.99 -2.86 -17.73
CA VAL A 190 15.00 -3.85 -18.19
C VAL A 190 13.63 -3.56 -17.58
N ARG A 191 13.57 -3.27 -16.27
CA ARG A 191 12.30 -3.03 -15.58
C ARG A 191 11.60 -1.75 -16.02
N LEU A 192 12.34 -0.67 -16.27
CA LEU A 192 11.76 0.58 -16.79
C LEU A 192 11.18 0.38 -18.19
N PHE A 193 11.88 -0.34 -19.06
CA PHE A 193 11.39 -0.67 -20.41
C PHE A 193 10.13 -1.54 -20.40
N GLN A 194 9.99 -2.44 -19.42
CA GLN A 194 8.75 -3.23 -19.26
C GLN A 194 7.54 -2.37 -18.91
N ILE A 195 7.74 -1.27 -18.16
CA ILE A 195 6.65 -0.37 -17.75
C ILE A 195 6.23 0.53 -18.92
N ASN A 196 7.22 1.20 -19.54
CA ASN A 196 6.99 2.05 -20.70
C ASN A 196 8.31 2.25 -21.47
N PRO A 197 8.45 1.67 -22.68
CA PRO A 197 9.68 1.76 -23.47
C PRO A 197 10.08 3.19 -23.86
N VAL A 198 9.10 4.02 -24.21
CA VAL A 198 9.34 5.41 -24.66
C VAL A 198 9.84 6.26 -23.50
N LYS A 199 9.16 6.21 -22.35
CA LYS A 199 9.56 6.96 -21.16
C LYS A 199 10.85 6.45 -20.53
N ALA A 200 11.11 5.15 -20.61
CA ALA A 200 12.40 4.58 -20.20
C ALA A 200 13.55 5.14 -21.04
N ALA A 201 13.40 5.19 -22.38
CA ALA A 201 14.42 5.76 -23.25
C ALA A 201 14.67 7.25 -22.96
N GLU A 202 13.60 8.05 -22.77
CA GLU A 202 13.72 9.46 -22.40
C GLU A 202 14.52 9.65 -21.09
N LEU A 203 14.18 8.90 -20.04
CA LEU A 203 14.84 9.00 -18.73
C LEU A 203 16.30 8.56 -18.78
N LEU A 204 16.61 7.45 -19.46
CA LEU A 204 17.97 6.93 -19.52
C LEU A 204 18.88 7.85 -20.35
N ASN A 205 18.35 8.48 -21.39
CA ASN A 205 19.10 9.46 -22.17
C ASN A 205 19.40 10.73 -21.37
N SER A 206 18.48 11.21 -20.53
CA SER A 206 18.73 12.39 -19.69
C SER A 206 19.75 12.12 -18.59
N LEU A 207 19.75 10.91 -18.02
CA LEU A 207 20.75 10.49 -17.02
C LEU A 207 22.16 10.39 -17.64
N ASN A 208 22.29 9.87 -18.85
CA ASN A 208 23.59 9.77 -19.54
C ASN A 208 24.16 11.12 -20.02
N GLN A 209 23.36 12.19 -20.04
CA GLN A 209 23.80 13.54 -20.40
C GLN A 209 24.24 14.37 -19.19
N THR A 210 24.08 13.84 -17.97
CA THR A 210 24.43 14.51 -16.71
C THR A 210 25.69 13.97 -16.04
N ASP A 211 26.33 12.97 -16.65
CA ASP A 211 27.69 12.48 -16.35
C ASP A 211 28.71 13.03 -17.37
#